data_AF-A0A8J3VGI3-F1
#
_entry.id   AF-A0A8J3VGI3-F1
#
_cell.length_a   1.000
_cell.length_b   1.000
_cell.length_c   1.000
_cell.angle_alpha   90.00
_cell.angle_beta   90.00
_cell.angle_gamma   90.00
#
_symmetry.space_group_name_H-M   'P 1'
#
loop_
_entity.id
_entity.type
_entity.pdbx_description
1 polymer ?
#
loop_
_entity_poly.entity_id
_entity_poly.type
_entity_poly.pdbx_seq_one_letter_code
_entity_poly.pdbx_strand_id
1 'polypeptide(L)'
;MLVSSPLRRVPQARPADVLAGAVTETFTTSGSLDYWATVRQAESAAPLAEELATMVRTGRSRPALAPLATAIQLLLSTLDCADDTAGTLDDLLNLLLAVHAEACRQVPTPGLSDWLLNVQFEAGRWCPIDISEYGPALSRAELERYRAGVRRRWAADPGDLSARDAVERLARWEHDTTTLIEVIGGDLRHAAQYGRLARALADIGEKTSAQEWARRGLAAHPEDPPGAGLRSFLSNSGAC
;
A
#
# COMPACT_ATOMS: atom_id res chain seq x y z
N MET A 1 8.87 4.97 52.43
CA MET A 1 9.82 4.41 51.45
C MET A 1 9.03 4.12 50.18
N LEU A 2 9.18 4.97 49.16
CA LEU A 2 8.58 4.75 47.84
C LEU A 2 9.60 3.94 47.03
N VAL A 3 9.22 2.72 46.66
CA VAL A 3 10.04 1.85 45.80
C VAL A 3 9.88 2.38 44.37
N SER A 4 10.93 3.02 43.85
CA SER A 4 10.99 3.38 42.43
C SER A 4 11.01 2.10 41.60
N SER A 5 9.94 1.88 40.83
CA SER A 5 9.93 0.88 39.75
C SER A 5 11.09 1.17 38.78
N PRO A 6 11.86 0.15 38.37
CA PRO A 6 12.89 0.35 37.37
C PRO A 6 12.21 0.70 36.04
N LEU A 7 12.49 1.89 35.53
CA LEU A 7 12.19 2.28 34.15
C LEU A 7 12.70 1.15 33.25
N ARG A 8 11.80 0.51 32.49
CA ARG A 8 12.19 -0.37 31.36
C ARG A 8 13.16 0.44 30.52
N ARG A 9 14.44 0.08 30.53
CA ARG A 9 15.39 0.64 29.57
C ARG A 9 14.88 0.25 28.20
N VAL A 10 14.48 1.24 27.41
CA VAL A 10 14.28 1.05 25.98
C VAL A 10 15.59 0.47 25.45
N PRO A 11 15.58 -0.70 24.77
CA PRO A 11 16.79 -1.24 24.18
C PRO A 11 17.48 -0.15 23.35
N GLN A 12 18.79 0.05 23.55
CA GLN A 12 19.52 0.97 22.69
C GLN A 12 19.47 0.42 21.27
N ALA A 13 18.84 1.17 20.36
CA ALA A 13 18.78 0.81 18.96
C ALA A 13 20.20 0.72 18.39
N ARG A 14 20.45 -0.34 17.62
CA ARG A 14 21.75 -0.71 17.08
C ARG A 14 22.37 0.44 16.25
N PRO A 15 23.71 0.48 16.14
CA PRO A 15 24.38 1.27 15.10
C PRO A 15 23.88 0.89 13.70
N ALA A 16 23.89 1.84 12.76
CA ALA A 16 23.26 1.66 11.44
C ALA A 16 23.90 0.55 10.58
N ASP A 17 25.21 0.35 10.69
CA ASP A 17 25.97 -0.71 10.05
C ASP A 17 25.61 -2.09 10.60
N VAL A 18 25.50 -2.21 11.92
CA VAL A 18 25.04 -3.44 12.59
C VAL A 18 23.58 -3.73 12.23
N LEU A 19 22.76 -2.70 12.11
CA LEU A 19 21.35 -2.81 11.72
C LEU A 19 21.18 -3.32 10.29
N ALA A 20 21.97 -2.81 9.33
CA ALA A 20 21.95 -3.27 7.94
C ALA A 20 22.37 -4.74 7.81
N GLY A 21 23.42 -5.16 8.54
CA GLY A 21 23.83 -6.55 8.63
C GLY A 21 22.74 -7.45 9.22
N ALA A 22 22.13 -7.02 10.34
CA ALA A 22 21.04 -7.75 10.97
C ALA A 22 19.80 -7.88 10.08
N VAL A 23 19.43 -6.84 9.32
CA VAL A 23 18.33 -6.91 8.35
C VAL A 23 18.63 -7.94 7.27
N THR A 24 19.84 -7.87 6.69
CA THR A 24 20.22 -8.81 5.63
C THR A 24 20.19 -10.24 6.14
N GLU A 25 20.78 -10.51 7.31
CA GLU A 25 20.80 -11.84 7.92
C GLU A 25 19.39 -12.35 8.25
N THR A 26 18.54 -11.51 8.83
CA THR A 26 17.21 -11.92 9.31
C THR A 26 16.23 -12.13 8.17
N PHE A 27 16.23 -11.27 7.16
CA PHE A 27 15.26 -11.30 6.07
C PHE A 27 15.70 -12.15 4.86
N THR A 28 16.97 -12.58 4.80
CA THR A 28 17.40 -13.49 3.75
C THR A 28 16.90 -14.90 4.01
N THR A 29 16.13 -15.44 3.07
CA THR A 29 15.65 -16.81 3.10
C THR A 29 16.37 -17.65 2.05
N SER A 30 16.58 -18.94 2.34
CA SER A 30 17.15 -19.89 1.39
C SER A 30 16.07 -20.84 0.90
N GLY A 31 15.67 -20.72 -0.37
CA GLY A 31 14.66 -21.57 -0.99
C GLY A 31 13.21 -21.23 -0.58
N SER A 32 12.29 -22.09 -1.00
CA SER A 32 10.85 -21.94 -0.72
C SER A 32 10.52 -22.21 0.74
N LEU A 33 9.59 -21.45 1.31
CA LEU A 33 9.10 -21.65 2.67
C LEU A 33 7.77 -22.41 2.67
N ASP A 34 7.70 -23.51 3.42
CA ASP A 34 6.41 -24.12 3.77
C ASP A 34 5.65 -23.27 4.80
N TYR A 35 4.37 -23.56 5.01
CA TYR A 35 3.50 -22.84 5.95
C TYR A 35 4.15 -22.55 7.31
N TRP A 36 4.80 -23.55 7.95
CA TRP A 36 5.37 -23.35 9.28
C TRP A 36 6.71 -22.63 9.23
N ALA A 37 7.49 -22.79 8.16
CA ALA A 37 8.71 -22.03 7.93
C ALA A 37 8.39 -20.55 7.69
N THR A 38 7.31 -20.24 6.96
CA THR A 38 6.78 -18.90 6.77
C THR A 38 6.44 -18.23 8.11
N VAL A 39 5.66 -18.91 8.96
CA VAL A 39 5.29 -18.38 10.28
C VAL A 39 6.53 -18.11 11.14
N ARG A 40 7.47 -19.06 11.22
CA ARG A 40 8.73 -18.87 11.98
C ARG A 40 9.59 -17.75 11.43
N GLN A 41 9.62 -17.58 10.11
CA GLN A 41 10.36 -16.49 9.47
C GLN A 41 9.77 -15.13 9.86
N ALA A 42 8.44 -14.99 9.83
CA ALA A 42 7.75 -13.78 10.28
C ALA A 42 8.04 -13.49 11.76
N GLU A 43 7.92 -14.49 12.63
CA GLU A 43 8.20 -14.37 14.07
C GLU A 43 9.65 -13.95 14.36
N SER A 44 10.62 -14.51 13.61
CA SER A 44 12.04 -14.16 13.72
C SER A 44 12.33 -12.72 13.28
N ALA A 45 11.64 -12.24 12.24
CA ALA A 45 11.84 -10.91 11.67
C ALA A 45 11.11 -9.79 12.43
N ALA A 46 10.01 -10.11 13.12
CA ALA A 46 9.16 -9.12 13.81
C ALA A 46 9.91 -8.23 14.82
N PRO A 47 10.82 -8.73 15.68
CA PRO A 47 11.57 -7.88 16.61
C PRO A 47 12.42 -6.82 15.91
N LEU A 48 13.00 -7.15 14.75
CA LEU A 48 13.82 -6.22 13.98
C LEU A 48 12.96 -5.17 13.27
N ALA A 49 11.79 -5.56 12.76
CA ALA A 49 10.80 -4.61 12.24
C ALA A 49 10.33 -3.62 13.32
N GLU A 50 10.07 -4.10 14.54
CA GLU A 50 9.69 -3.23 15.67
C GLU A 50 10.83 -2.29 16.11
N GLU A 51 12.09 -2.73 16.02
CA GLU A 51 13.25 -1.86 16.25
C GLU A 51 13.32 -0.74 15.21
N LEU A 52 13.14 -1.05 13.92
CA LEU A 52 13.08 -0.04 12.85
C LEU A 52 11.90 0.93 13.06
N ALA A 53 10.73 0.41 13.41
CA ALA A 53 9.56 1.22 13.74
C ALA A 53 9.82 2.15 14.93
N THR A 54 10.49 1.65 15.97
CA THR A 54 10.88 2.44 17.14
C THR A 54 11.87 3.55 16.76
N MET A 55 12.85 3.26 15.89
CA MET A 55 13.78 4.27 15.40
C MET A 55 13.04 5.40 14.69
N VAL A 56 12.13 5.08 13.77
CA VAL A 56 11.34 6.09 13.04
C VAL A 56 10.47 6.92 14.00
N ARG A 57 9.76 6.27 14.93
CA ARG A 57 8.91 6.96 15.93
C ARG A 57 9.71 7.86 16.88
N THR A 58 10.98 7.56 17.11
CA THR A 58 11.86 8.34 18.00
C THR A 58 12.74 9.35 17.25
N GLY A 59 12.42 9.63 15.97
CA GLY A 59 13.10 10.66 15.16
C GLY A 59 14.43 10.21 14.54
N ARG A 60 14.73 8.90 14.56
CA ARG A 60 15.92 8.30 13.94
C ARG A 60 15.61 7.73 12.55
N SER A 61 14.81 8.43 11.76
CA SER A 61 14.35 7.98 10.44
C SER A 61 15.47 7.87 9.39
N ARG A 62 16.40 8.83 9.35
CA ARG A 62 17.52 8.82 8.38
C ARG A 62 18.34 7.52 8.40
N PRO A 63 18.83 7.03 9.56
CA PRO A 63 19.55 5.75 9.61
C PRO A 63 18.66 4.51 9.43
N ALA A 64 17.32 4.63 9.53
CA ALA A 64 16.40 3.51 9.35
C ALA A 64 15.97 3.29 7.88
N LEU A 65 16.03 4.33 7.03
CA LEU A 65 15.53 4.28 5.65
C LEU A 65 16.14 3.15 4.80
N ALA A 66 17.47 3.07 4.73
CA ALA A 66 18.12 2.04 3.93
C ALA A 66 17.84 0.61 4.45
N PRO A 67 17.97 0.32 5.76
CA PRO A 67 17.55 -0.97 6.33
C PRO A 67 16.08 -1.32 6.05
N LEU A 68 15.15 -0.37 6.16
CA LEU A 68 13.74 -0.58 5.82
C LEU A 68 13.56 -0.97 4.34
N ALA A 69 14.17 -0.22 3.43
CA ALA A 69 14.11 -0.49 2.00
C ALA A 69 14.70 -1.86 1.64
N THR A 70 15.76 -2.29 2.33
CA THR A 70 16.35 -3.63 2.17
C THR A 70 15.43 -4.71 2.71
N ALA A 71 14.86 -4.54 3.91
CA ALA A 71 13.94 -5.50 4.51
C ALA A 71 12.71 -5.74 3.61
N ILE A 72 12.13 -4.68 3.06
CA ILE A 72 11.01 -4.74 2.12
C ILE A 72 11.37 -5.55 0.87
N GLN A 73 12.52 -5.27 0.24
CA GLN A 73 12.95 -5.98 -0.96
C GLN A 73 13.20 -7.47 -0.72
N LEU A 74 13.86 -7.81 0.38
CA LEU A 74 14.11 -9.20 0.75
C LEU A 74 12.78 -9.94 1.03
N LEU A 75 11.87 -9.30 1.76
CA LEU A 75 10.58 -9.90 2.09
C LEU A 75 9.70 -10.11 0.84
N LEU A 76 9.68 -9.15 -0.09
CA LEU A 76 8.99 -9.32 -1.39
C LEU A 76 9.55 -10.49 -2.18
N SER A 77 10.88 -10.66 -2.18
CA SER A 77 11.54 -11.79 -2.83
C SER A 77 11.18 -13.13 -2.17
N THR A 78 11.04 -13.15 -0.84
CA THR A 78 10.60 -14.34 -0.10
C THR A 78 9.13 -14.68 -0.39
N LEU A 79 8.25 -13.69 -0.43
CA LEU A 79 6.81 -13.87 -0.65
C LEU A 79 6.48 -14.58 -1.97
N ASP A 80 7.32 -14.44 -3.00
CA ASP A 80 7.15 -15.15 -4.28
C ASP A 80 7.27 -16.68 -4.17
N CYS A 81 7.92 -17.19 -3.11
CA CYS A 81 8.17 -18.62 -2.93
C CYS A 81 7.75 -19.15 -1.54
N ALA A 82 6.93 -18.39 -0.80
CA ALA A 82 6.43 -18.77 0.50
C ALA A 82 4.96 -19.18 0.45
N ASP A 83 4.60 -20.25 1.18
CA ASP A 83 3.21 -20.49 1.57
C ASP A 83 2.85 -19.55 2.73
N ASP A 84 2.34 -18.37 2.40
CA ASP A 84 1.84 -17.38 3.36
C ASP A 84 0.32 -17.37 3.44
N THR A 85 -0.30 -18.55 3.40
CA THR A 85 -1.77 -18.68 3.57
C THR A 85 -2.26 -18.07 4.90
N ALA A 86 -1.40 -18.02 5.93
CA ALA A 86 -1.69 -17.36 7.20
C ALA A 86 -1.63 -15.81 7.14
N GLY A 87 -1.04 -15.23 6.09
CA GLY A 87 -0.86 -13.79 5.90
C GLY A 87 0.21 -13.15 6.80
N THR A 88 1.07 -13.94 7.43
CA THR A 88 2.05 -13.46 8.41
C THR A 88 3.19 -12.66 7.80
N LEU A 89 3.64 -13.01 6.58
CA LEU A 89 4.64 -12.21 5.87
C LEU A 89 4.01 -10.99 5.20
N ASP A 90 2.78 -11.11 4.69
CA ASP A 90 2.02 -9.96 4.17
C ASP A 90 1.77 -8.91 5.28
N ASP A 91 1.40 -9.32 6.50
CA ASP A 91 1.25 -8.42 7.64
C ASP A 91 2.57 -7.71 8.00
N LEU A 92 3.69 -8.45 7.98
CA LEU A 92 5.01 -7.90 8.23
C LEU A 92 5.43 -6.91 7.13
N LEU A 93 5.13 -7.21 5.86
CA LEU A 93 5.38 -6.32 4.73
C LEU A 93 4.59 -5.02 4.87
N ASN A 94 3.31 -5.11 5.23
CA ASN A 94 2.44 -3.96 5.45
C ASN A 94 2.98 -3.06 6.58
N LEU A 95 3.45 -3.64 7.68
CA LEU A 95 4.12 -2.90 8.76
C LEU A 95 5.37 -2.17 8.22
N LEU A 96 6.25 -2.87 7.52
CA LEU A 96 7.49 -2.28 7.00
C LEU A 96 7.23 -1.15 6.00
N LEU A 97 6.25 -1.32 5.10
CA LEU A 97 5.84 -0.28 4.15
C LEU A 97 5.28 0.96 4.86
N ALA A 98 4.45 0.79 5.88
CA ALA A 98 3.92 1.90 6.67
C ALA A 98 5.04 2.65 7.43
N VAL A 99 5.99 1.91 8.03
CA VAL A 99 7.13 2.50 8.73
C VAL A 99 8.07 3.22 7.77
N HIS A 100 8.29 2.67 6.57
CA HIS A 100 9.08 3.30 5.52
C HIS A 100 8.42 4.59 5.01
N ALA A 101 7.12 4.59 4.77
CA ALA A 101 6.38 5.80 4.39
C ALA A 101 6.51 6.91 5.44
N GLU A 102 6.34 6.57 6.72
CA GLU A 102 6.54 7.50 7.83
C GLU A 102 7.98 8.05 7.87
N ALA A 103 8.99 7.19 7.69
CA ALA A 103 10.39 7.62 7.64
C ALA A 103 10.65 8.62 6.49
N CYS A 104 10.08 8.36 5.31
CA CYS A 104 10.19 9.23 4.14
C CYS A 104 9.51 10.59 4.36
N ARG A 105 8.41 10.65 5.11
CA ARG A 105 7.76 11.93 5.47
C ARG A 105 8.62 12.79 6.41
N GLN A 106 9.44 12.16 7.24
CA GLN A 106 10.30 12.87 8.18
C GLN A 106 11.64 13.31 7.59
N VAL A 107 12.11 12.65 6.53
CA VAL A 107 13.44 12.88 5.95
C VAL A 107 13.37 12.87 4.42
N PRO A 108 13.87 13.91 3.73
CA PRO A 108 13.96 13.93 2.28
C PRO A 108 14.68 12.68 1.76
N THR A 109 14.03 11.96 0.84
CA THR A 109 14.50 10.69 0.29
C THR A 109 14.59 10.81 -1.22
N PRO A 110 15.75 11.22 -1.78
CA PRO A 110 15.89 11.37 -3.22
C PRO A 110 15.68 10.05 -3.96
N GLY A 111 14.89 10.07 -5.04
CA GLY A 111 14.64 8.88 -5.86
C GLY A 111 13.51 8.01 -5.31
N LEU A 112 12.70 8.54 -4.39
CA LEU A 112 11.58 7.79 -3.80
C LEU A 112 10.58 7.36 -4.87
N SER A 113 10.32 8.19 -5.90
CA SER A 113 9.44 7.81 -7.01
C SER A 113 9.88 6.54 -7.73
N ASP A 114 11.19 6.40 -7.95
CA ASP A 114 11.75 5.27 -8.70
C ASP A 114 11.72 4.00 -7.82
N TRP A 115 12.00 4.16 -6.52
CA TRP A 115 11.85 3.08 -5.55
C TRP A 115 10.40 2.58 -5.47
N LEU A 116 9.41 3.48 -5.41
CA LEU A 116 7.98 3.10 -5.37
C LEU A 116 7.57 2.35 -6.64
N LEU A 117 8.00 2.82 -7.81
CA LEU A 117 7.71 2.14 -9.08
C LEU A 117 8.37 0.76 -9.13
N ASN A 118 9.61 0.63 -8.66
CA ASN A 118 10.29 -0.66 -8.58
C ASN A 118 9.56 -1.63 -7.63
N VAL A 119 9.19 -1.18 -6.42
CA VAL A 119 8.46 -2.02 -5.46
C VAL A 119 7.10 -2.44 -6.00
N GLN A 120 6.38 -1.54 -6.66
CA GLN A 120 5.05 -1.80 -7.22
C GLN A 120 5.08 -2.81 -8.37
N PHE A 121 6.09 -2.70 -9.26
CA PHE A 121 6.03 -3.36 -10.58
C PHE A 121 7.15 -4.35 -10.88
N GLU A 122 8.29 -4.27 -10.20
CA GLU A 122 9.51 -5.01 -10.58
C GLU A 122 10.04 -5.92 -9.45
N ALA A 123 9.69 -5.66 -8.19
CA ALA A 123 10.28 -6.30 -7.02
C ALA A 123 9.73 -7.71 -6.69
N GLY A 124 9.12 -8.39 -7.65
CA GLY A 124 8.54 -9.73 -7.48
C GLY A 124 7.01 -9.71 -7.49
N ARG A 125 6.38 -10.28 -6.45
CA ARG A 125 4.92 -10.30 -6.25
C ARG A 125 4.32 -8.90 -6.39
N TRP A 126 3.08 -8.84 -6.89
CA TRP A 126 2.28 -7.63 -6.85
C TRP A 126 2.21 -7.04 -5.44
N CYS A 127 2.76 -5.83 -5.28
CA CYS A 127 2.78 -5.07 -4.04
C CYS A 127 1.95 -3.78 -4.23
N PRO A 128 0.77 -3.67 -3.62
CA PRO A 128 -0.06 -2.47 -3.74
C PRO A 128 0.50 -1.33 -2.87
N ILE A 129 1.32 -0.44 -3.45
CA ILE A 129 1.74 0.79 -2.77
C ILE A 129 0.52 1.69 -2.54
N ASP A 130 0.36 2.13 -1.29
CA ASP A 130 -0.57 3.19 -0.95
C ASP A 130 0.08 4.57 -1.15
N ILE A 131 -0.24 5.19 -2.29
CA ILE A 131 0.27 6.52 -2.61
C ILE A 131 -0.21 7.61 -1.64
N SER A 132 -1.29 7.40 -0.88
CA SER A 132 -1.73 8.39 0.11
C SER A 132 -0.76 8.49 1.29
N GLU A 133 -0.07 7.39 1.61
CA GLU A 133 0.97 7.35 2.64
C GLU A 133 2.29 7.98 2.16
N TYR A 134 2.68 7.73 0.91
CA TYR A 134 3.94 8.23 0.35
C TYR A 134 3.85 9.63 -0.26
N GLY A 135 2.67 10.03 -0.72
CA GLY A 135 2.41 11.30 -1.39
C GLY A 135 2.96 12.53 -0.66
N PRO A 136 2.75 12.67 0.66
CA PRO A 136 3.31 13.78 1.44
C PRO A 136 4.84 13.82 1.50
N ALA A 137 5.53 12.70 1.24
CA ALA A 137 6.99 12.63 1.22
C ALA A 137 7.60 12.95 -0.17
N LEU A 138 6.80 12.88 -1.23
CA LEU A 138 7.26 13.13 -2.59
C LEU A 138 7.38 14.63 -2.86
N SER A 139 8.53 15.06 -3.37
CA SER A 139 8.61 16.38 -3.99
C SER A 139 7.71 16.45 -5.23
N ARG A 140 7.32 17.66 -5.68
CA ARG A 140 6.51 17.83 -6.90
C ARG A 140 7.10 17.08 -8.10
N ALA A 141 8.42 17.16 -8.29
CA ALA A 141 9.10 16.49 -9.39
C ALA A 141 9.06 14.97 -9.26
N GLU A 142 9.18 14.42 -8.04
CA GLU A 142 9.06 12.98 -7.81
C GLU A 142 7.64 12.49 -7.99
N LEU A 143 6.64 13.26 -7.55
CA LEU A 143 5.25 12.92 -7.80
C LEU A 143 4.92 12.92 -9.30
N GLU A 144 5.43 13.90 -10.07
CA GLU A 144 5.31 13.90 -11.53
C GLU A 144 5.97 12.67 -12.17
N ARG A 145 7.14 12.24 -11.69
CA ARG A 145 7.79 11.00 -12.16
C ARG A 145 6.96 9.76 -11.82
N TYR A 146 6.43 9.67 -10.61
CA TYR A 146 5.58 8.55 -10.19
C TYR A 146 4.31 8.47 -11.04
N ARG A 147 3.61 9.61 -11.24
CA ARG A 147 2.45 9.72 -12.15
C ARG A 147 2.78 9.21 -13.54
N ALA A 148 3.88 9.69 -14.12
CA ALA A 148 4.31 9.30 -15.46
C ALA A 148 4.66 7.81 -15.54
N GLY A 149 5.30 7.25 -14.51
CA GLY A 149 5.63 5.82 -14.43
C GLY A 149 4.39 4.93 -14.39
N VAL A 150 3.46 5.23 -13.48
CA VAL A 150 2.19 4.49 -13.33
C VAL A 150 1.36 4.56 -14.62
N ARG A 151 1.20 5.76 -15.20
CA ARG A 151 0.47 5.92 -16.48
C ARG A 151 1.14 5.21 -17.64
N ARG A 152 2.48 5.22 -17.72
CA ARG A 152 3.23 4.50 -18.77
C ARG A 152 3.02 3.00 -18.65
N ARG A 153 3.07 2.44 -17.44
CA ARG A 153 2.83 1.00 -17.21
C ARG A 153 1.42 0.60 -17.62
N TRP A 154 0.43 1.39 -17.23
CA TRP A 154 -0.97 1.18 -17.60
C TRP A 154 -1.22 1.29 -19.10
N ALA A 155 -0.64 2.29 -19.76
CA ALA A 155 -0.78 2.47 -21.21
C ALA A 155 -0.13 1.33 -22.02
N ALA A 156 0.95 0.74 -21.51
CA ALA A 156 1.62 -0.38 -22.15
C ALA A 156 0.78 -1.67 -22.09
N ASP A 157 0.03 -1.89 -21.00
CA ASP A 157 -0.87 -3.03 -20.84
C ASP A 157 -2.07 -2.67 -19.93
N PRO A 158 -3.21 -2.24 -20.50
CA PRO A 158 -4.43 -2.01 -19.74
C PRO A 158 -5.05 -3.27 -19.12
N GLY A 159 -4.55 -4.46 -19.44
CA GLY A 159 -4.90 -5.71 -18.77
C GLY A 159 -4.16 -5.93 -17.46
N ASP A 160 -3.07 -5.19 -17.22
CA ASP A 160 -2.27 -5.30 -16.02
C ASP A 160 -3.03 -4.77 -14.79
N LEU A 161 -3.50 -5.70 -13.97
CA LEU A 161 -4.26 -5.40 -12.76
C LEU A 161 -3.45 -4.58 -11.75
N SER A 162 -2.12 -4.77 -11.68
CA SER A 162 -1.26 -4.01 -10.76
C SER A 162 -1.14 -2.55 -11.18
N ALA A 163 -1.04 -2.29 -12.49
CA ALA A 163 -1.01 -0.95 -13.05
C ALA A 163 -2.38 -0.27 -12.93
N ARG A 164 -3.47 -1.02 -13.19
CA ARG A 164 -4.85 -0.54 -12.99
C ARG A 164 -5.06 0.00 -11.59
N ASP A 165 -4.67 -0.81 -10.62
CA ASP A 165 -4.82 -0.56 -9.19
C ASP A 165 -3.98 0.64 -8.75
N ALA A 166 -2.73 0.75 -9.24
CA ALA A 166 -1.90 1.92 -9.00
C ALA A 166 -2.49 3.22 -9.58
N VAL A 167 -3.00 3.20 -10.82
CA VAL A 167 -3.66 4.38 -11.43
C VAL A 167 -4.91 4.75 -10.63
N GLU A 168 -5.71 3.77 -10.20
CA GLU A 168 -6.90 4.04 -9.40
C GLU A 168 -6.55 4.67 -8.05
N ARG A 169 -5.59 4.13 -7.30
CA ARG A 169 -5.18 4.72 -6.01
C ARG A 169 -4.66 6.14 -6.17
N LEU A 170 -3.85 6.38 -7.20
CA LEU A 170 -3.37 7.71 -7.55
C LEU A 170 -4.53 8.67 -7.85
N ALA A 171 -5.48 8.25 -8.68
CA ALA A 171 -6.65 9.07 -9.01
C ALA A 171 -7.54 9.35 -7.79
N ARG A 172 -7.68 8.38 -6.87
CA ARG A 172 -8.38 8.60 -5.58
C ARG A 172 -7.70 9.66 -4.74
N TRP A 173 -6.40 9.52 -4.54
CA TRP A 173 -5.62 10.44 -3.71
C TRP A 173 -5.57 11.85 -4.29
N GLU A 174 -5.54 11.97 -5.63
CA GLU A 174 -5.52 13.24 -6.33
C GLU A 174 -6.90 13.84 -6.60
N HIS A 175 -7.97 13.14 -6.20
CA HIS A 175 -9.35 13.48 -6.52
C HIS A 175 -9.58 13.64 -8.04
N ASP A 176 -8.90 12.83 -8.86
CA ASP A 176 -9.02 12.84 -10.33
C ASP A 176 -10.22 12.01 -10.79
N THR A 177 -11.38 12.65 -10.81
CA THR A 177 -12.65 12.10 -11.28
C THR A 177 -12.56 11.50 -12.68
N THR A 178 -11.84 12.15 -13.59
CA THR A 178 -11.78 11.75 -14.99
C THR A 178 -11.05 10.41 -15.11
N THR A 179 -9.88 10.32 -14.47
CA THR A 179 -9.11 9.07 -14.45
C THR A 179 -9.87 7.95 -13.73
N LEU A 180 -10.61 8.23 -12.65
CA LEU A 180 -11.45 7.20 -12.00
C LEU A 180 -12.55 6.66 -12.93
N ILE A 181 -13.21 7.53 -13.68
CA ILE A 181 -14.20 7.11 -14.67
C ILE A 181 -13.54 6.29 -15.78
N GLU A 182 -12.36 6.68 -16.26
CA GLU A 182 -11.64 5.93 -17.30
C GLU A 182 -11.24 4.52 -16.83
N VAL A 183 -10.64 4.42 -15.65
CA VAL A 183 -10.06 3.17 -15.12
C VAL A 183 -11.11 2.21 -14.58
N ILE A 184 -12.13 2.73 -13.89
CA ILE A 184 -13.18 1.90 -13.28
C ILE A 184 -14.36 1.77 -14.24
N GLY A 185 -14.73 2.86 -14.90
CA GLY A 185 -15.93 3.02 -15.70
C GLY A 185 -15.84 2.56 -17.15
N GLY A 186 -14.78 1.82 -17.52
CA GLY A 186 -14.64 1.20 -18.83
C GLY A 186 -15.74 0.19 -19.14
N ASP A 187 -15.41 -1.10 -19.24
CA ASP A 187 -16.41 -2.12 -19.62
C ASP A 187 -17.34 -2.51 -18.45
N LEU A 188 -18.35 -1.66 -18.21
CA LEU A 188 -19.37 -1.83 -17.18
C LEU A 188 -20.51 -2.73 -17.68
N ARG A 189 -20.36 -4.04 -17.45
CA ARG A 189 -21.28 -5.13 -17.81
C ARG A 189 -22.25 -5.56 -16.70
N HIS A 190 -22.00 -5.15 -15.45
CA HIS A 190 -22.77 -5.59 -14.28
C HIS A 190 -23.04 -4.43 -13.31
N ALA A 191 -24.17 -4.48 -12.59
CA ALA A 191 -24.54 -3.47 -11.59
C ALA A 191 -23.44 -3.26 -10.52
N ALA A 192 -22.70 -4.32 -10.17
CA ALA A 192 -21.62 -4.26 -9.19
C ALA A 192 -20.48 -3.30 -9.63
N GLN A 193 -20.18 -3.23 -10.92
CA GLN A 193 -19.11 -2.37 -11.45
C GLN A 193 -19.51 -0.90 -11.40
N TYR A 194 -20.77 -0.58 -11.75
CA TYR A 194 -21.34 0.76 -11.53
C TYR A 194 -21.28 1.16 -10.05
N GLY A 195 -21.60 0.22 -9.14
CA GLY A 195 -21.50 0.47 -7.70
C GLY A 195 -20.07 0.73 -7.23
N ARG A 196 -19.07 0.05 -7.81
CA ARG A 196 -17.66 0.29 -7.51
C ARG A 196 -17.24 1.71 -7.91
N LEU A 197 -17.61 2.16 -9.11
CA LEU A 197 -17.35 3.52 -9.56
C LEU A 197 -18.10 4.56 -8.70
N ALA A 198 -19.38 4.34 -8.42
CA ALA A 198 -20.17 5.27 -7.60
C ALA A 198 -19.57 5.44 -6.20
N ARG A 199 -19.14 4.35 -5.55
CA ARG A 199 -18.41 4.42 -4.27
C ARG A 199 -17.09 5.17 -4.40
N ALA A 200 -16.30 4.86 -5.42
CA ALA A 200 -15.02 5.55 -5.67
C ALA A 200 -15.17 7.07 -5.79
N LEU A 201 -16.20 7.50 -6.52
CA LEU A 201 -16.52 8.92 -6.68
C LEU A 201 -17.00 9.55 -5.37
N ALA A 202 -17.84 8.85 -4.61
CA ALA A 202 -18.29 9.34 -3.31
C ALA A 202 -17.12 9.49 -2.30
N ASP A 203 -16.18 8.54 -2.30
CA ASP A 203 -15.00 8.57 -1.43
C ASP A 203 -14.14 9.82 -1.64
N ILE A 204 -14.08 10.34 -2.88
CA ILE A 204 -13.34 11.57 -3.22
C ILE A 204 -14.19 12.84 -3.13
N GLY A 205 -15.46 12.75 -2.72
CA GLY A 205 -16.37 13.88 -2.54
C GLY A 205 -17.27 14.21 -3.74
N GLU A 206 -17.17 13.46 -4.84
CA GLU A 206 -17.93 13.66 -6.09
C GLU A 206 -19.36 13.09 -6.00
N LYS A 207 -20.14 13.60 -5.04
CA LYS A 207 -21.48 13.07 -4.69
C LYS A 207 -22.46 13.04 -5.85
N THR A 208 -22.50 14.10 -6.65
CA THR A 208 -23.44 14.21 -7.79
C THR A 208 -23.12 13.13 -8.84
N SER A 209 -21.86 13.04 -9.25
CA SER A 209 -21.37 12.04 -10.19
C SER A 209 -21.57 10.62 -9.66
N ALA A 210 -21.31 10.39 -8.37
CA ALA A 210 -21.55 9.11 -7.71
C ALA A 210 -23.02 8.66 -7.80
N GLN A 211 -23.96 9.55 -7.50
CA GLN A 211 -25.39 9.25 -7.61
C GLN A 211 -25.81 9.01 -9.07
N GLU A 212 -25.28 9.78 -10.01
CA GLU A 212 -25.56 9.58 -11.44
C GLU A 212 -25.13 8.19 -11.90
N TRP A 213 -23.90 7.78 -11.61
CA TRP A 213 -23.39 6.46 -11.96
C TRP A 213 -24.14 5.32 -11.27
N ALA A 214 -24.57 5.50 -10.02
CA ALA A 214 -25.42 4.53 -9.33
C ALA A 214 -26.80 4.39 -10.01
N ARG A 215 -27.43 5.50 -10.43
CA ARG A 215 -28.69 5.47 -11.18
C ARG A 215 -28.52 4.81 -12.54
N ARG A 216 -27.42 5.10 -13.25
CA ARG A 216 -27.10 4.45 -14.53
C ARG A 216 -26.94 2.94 -14.38
N GLY A 217 -26.31 2.47 -13.31
CA GLY A 217 -26.17 1.04 -13.03
C GLY A 217 -27.51 0.33 -12.80
N LEU A 218 -28.43 0.96 -12.05
CA LEU A 218 -29.78 0.43 -11.85
C LEU A 218 -30.60 0.41 -13.14
N ALA A 219 -30.46 1.42 -13.99
CA ALA A 219 -31.16 1.48 -15.27
C ALA A 219 -30.63 0.45 -16.27
N ALA A 220 -29.31 0.24 -16.30
CA ALA A 220 -28.65 -0.71 -17.21
C ALA A 220 -28.87 -2.17 -16.78
N HIS A 221 -28.98 -2.42 -15.47
CA HIS A 221 -29.08 -3.77 -14.91
C HIS A 221 -30.19 -3.85 -13.83
N PRO A 222 -31.46 -3.70 -14.21
CA PRO A 222 -32.58 -3.60 -13.26
C PRO A 222 -32.81 -4.89 -12.44
N GLU A 223 -32.52 -6.04 -13.05
CA GLU A 223 -32.73 -7.38 -12.49
C GLU A 223 -31.47 -7.99 -11.84
N ASP A 224 -30.33 -7.28 -11.87
CA ASP A 224 -29.09 -7.80 -11.29
C ASP A 224 -29.21 -7.84 -9.75
N PRO A 225 -28.93 -8.98 -9.10
CA PRO A 225 -28.97 -9.09 -7.63
C PRO A 225 -28.13 -8.01 -6.89
N PRO A 226 -26.93 -7.60 -7.38
CA PRO A 226 -26.17 -6.50 -6.79
C PRO A 226 -26.85 -5.13 -6.85
N GLY A 227 -27.94 -4.97 -7.61
CA GLY A 227 -28.74 -3.74 -7.68
C GLY A 227 -29.30 -3.31 -6.32
N ALA A 228 -29.47 -4.23 -5.37
CA ALA A 228 -29.81 -3.89 -3.99
C ALA A 228 -28.78 -2.96 -3.33
N GLY A 229 -27.49 -3.17 -3.58
CA GLY A 229 -26.42 -2.32 -3.04
C GLY A 229 -26.45 -0.90 -3.60
N LEU A 230 -26.82 -0.74 -4.87
CA LEU A 230 -26.98 0.57 -5.52
C LEU A 230 -28.20 1.33 -4.97
N ARG A 231 -29.32 0.65 -4.71
CA ARG A 231 -30.51 1.26 -4.08
C ARG A 231 -30.17 1.76 -2.68
N SER A 232 -29.52 0.94 -1.85
CA SER A 232 -29.07 1.34 -0.51
C SER A 232 -28.10 2.53 -0.57
N PHE A 233 -27.16 2.51 -1.52
CA PHE A 233 -26.23 3.61 -1.73
C PHE A 233 -26.95 4.93 -2.04
N LEU A 234 -27.95 4.92 -2.93
CA LEU A 234 -28.73 6.12 -3.27
C LEU A 234 -29.57 6.63 -2.10
N SER A 235 -30.21 5.73 -1.34
CA SER A 235 -30.99 6.11 -0.15
C SER A 235 -30.13 6.79 0.92
N ASN A 236 -28.92 6.29 1.14
CA ASN A 236 -27.99 6.87 2.13
C ASN A 236 -27.32 8.16 1.63
N SER A 237 -27.13 8.29 0.31
CA SER A 237 -26.46 9.45 -0.29
C SER A 237 -27.38 10.66 -0.50
N GLY A 238 -28.71 10.49 -0.38
CA GLY A 238 -29.71 11.55 -0.48
C GLY A 238 -30.21 12.10 0.87
N ALA A 239 -29.73 11.55 1.99
CA ALA A 239 -30.16 11.92 3.34
C ALA A 239 -29.32 13.04 4.00
N CYS A 240 -28.46 13.73 3.24
CA CYS A 240 -27.61 14.83 3.70
C CYS A 240 -27.93 16.13 2.98
#